data_AF-A0A916CYZ5-F1
#
_entry.id   AF-A0A916CYZ5-F1
#
_cell.length_a   1.000
_cell.length_b   1.000
_cell.length_c   1.000
_cell.angle_alpha   90.00
_cell.angle_beta   90.00
_cell.angle_gamma   90.00
#
_symmetry.space_group_name_H-M   'P 1'
#
loop_
_entity.id
_entity.type
_entity.pdbx_description
1 polymer ?
#
loop_
_entity_poly.entity_id
_entity_poly.type
_entity_poly.pdbx_seq_one_letter_code
_entity_poly.pdbx_strand_id
1 'polypeptide(L)'
;MDGPTASEYDALTDLFLSDPALAPAGRVSLRIATDEHAAKPLESERTALEPTIEGLILGHLPVLGSAWVTQYAKFIAERDRSAVAILRLQGGQAWIDLVMPRGADRRMHSRIGSGTGVSNAELSTVISEVAGETAHWLVRVDETGEPDLVRTAGLSALAMLTGADDPAVLASYRTIKNLCEGLGEDVPTFRIAVMGAEDEKAAAAEAKLSKAAAVFLSKGIETGIRVGKIGACATVAMHRAETSLTLPALLGMVRGAYSRSAAEPAQEAPVEPGATPEQPVKGGVAGAGPASTMDSAVAGQLGLAMLATACPYVASVRLACAPDGSLHLIALADPTPESAVRDLLGAAAWADHHSVLLESVHPNHLKGIEKAGPTLHMLTDDPKSCRNLLDTGVRVHFAMRVDGRWVVKDLN
;
A
#
# COMPACT_ATOMS: atom_id res chain seq x y z
N MET A 1 -30.75 11.58 19.83
CA MET A 1 -29.57 12.37 19.43
C MET A 1 -29.36 13.39 20.53
N ASP A 2 -28.59 13.02 21.54
CA ASP A 2 -28.20 13.95 22.59
C ASP A 2 -27.14 14.88 22.03
N GLY A 3 -27.32 16.18 22.24
CA GLY A 3 -26.35 17.17 21.81
C GLY A 3 -25.00 16.99 22.53
N PRO A 4 -23.89 17.46 21.93
CA PRO A 4 -22.59 17.43 22.58
C PRO A 4 -22.64 18.06 23.97
N THR A 5 -22.04 17.37 24.95
CA THR A 5 -21.99 17.84 26.35
C THR A 5 -21.08 19.07 26.47
N ALA A 6 -21.30 19.92 27.48
CA ALA A 6 -20.48 21.13 27.70
C ALA A 6 -18.97 20.80 27.78
N SER A 7 -18.62 19.64 28.36
CA SER A 7 -17.25 19.14 28.43
C SER A 7 -16.60 18.87 27.06
N GLU A 8 -17.39 18.55 26.03
CA GLU A 8 -16.88 18.29 24.68
C GLU A 8 -16.53 19.59 23.96
N TYR A 9 -17.34 20.63 24.15
CA TYR A 9 -17.05 21.96 23.63
C TYR A 9 -15.81 22.54 24.29
N ASP A 10 -15.64 22.36 25.60
CA ASP A 10 -14.45 22.84 26.31
C ASP A 10 -13.19 22.11 25.84
N ALA A 11 -13.24 20.78 25.66
CA ALA A 11 -12.10 20.03 25.13
C ALA A 11 -11.70 20.43 23.70
N LEU A 12 -12.69 20.66 22.82
CA LEU A 12 -12.43 21.17 21.47
C LEU A 12 -11.91 22.61 21.52
N THR A 13 -12.49 23.45 22.36
CA THR A 13 -12.06 24.85 22.53
C THR A 13 -10.62 24.91 23.03
N ASP A 14 -10.26 24.11 24.03
CA ASP A 14 -8.89 24.00 24.54
C ASP A 14 -7.92 23.44 23.50
N LEU A 15 -8.36 22.53 22.62
CA LEU A 15 -7.52 21.97 21.56
C LEU A 15 -7.14 23.00 20.48
N PHE A 16 -8.02 23.97 20.21
CA PHE A 16 -7.83 24.96 19.14
C PHE A 16 -7.42 26.36 19.63
N LEU A 17 -7.76 26.74 20.87
CA LEU A 17 -7.42 28.04 21.44
C LEU A 17 -6.14 28.04 22.27
N SER A 18 -5.63 26.86 22.66
CA SER A 18 -4.31 26.76 23.31
C SER A 18 -3.21 26.84 22.26
N ASP A 19 -2.84 28.06 21.86
CA ASP A 19 -1.72 28.29 20.96
C ASP A 19 -0.39 27.93 21.66
N PRO A 20 0.37 26.92 21.17
CA PRO A 20 1.64 26.54 21.78
C PRO A 20 2.78 27.56 21.54
N ALA A 21 2.53 28.63 20.77
CA ALA A 21 3.54 29.63 20.41
C ALA A 21 4.14 30.45 21.58
N LEU A 22 3.72 30.25 22.83
CA LEU A 22 4.15 31.05 23.98
C LEU A 22 4.73 30.27 25.19
N ALA A 23 5.04 28.97 25.05
CA ALA A 23 5.72 28.23 26.12
C ALA A 23 7.26 28.51 26.11
N PRO A 24 7.89 28.88 27.25
CA PRO A 24 9.33 29.13 27.30
C PRO A 24 10.12 27.81 27.13
N ALA A 25 11.02 27.80 26.15
CA ALA A 25 11.88 26.65 25.83
C ALA A 25 12.82 26.30 27.01
N GLY A 26 12.60 25.14 27.62
CA GLY A 26 13.53 24.53 28.56
C GLY A 26 14.76 23.99 27.84
N ARG A 27 15.96 24.41 28.27
CA ARG A 27 17.24 23.94 27.74
C ARG A 27 17.43 22.44 27.99
N VAL A 28 17.47 21.65 26.92
CA VAL A 28 17.92 20.25 26.94
C VAL A 28 19.39 20.20 26.53
N SER A 29 20.24 19.66 27.40
CA SER A 29 21.66 19.42 27.10
C SER A 29 21.80 18.17 26.22
N LEU A 30 22.29 18.36 24.99
CA LEU A 30 22.72 17.28 24.12
C LEU A 30 24.02 16.67 24.67
N ARG A 31 24.00 15.38 25.01
CA ARG A 31 25.20 14.55 25.12
C ARG A 31 25.28 13.67 23.88
N ILE A 32 26.34 13.85 23.11
CA ILE A 32 26.69 12.99 21.97
C ILE A 32 27.48 11.81 22.55
N ALA A 33 26.87 10.63 22.55
CA ALA A 33 27.57 9.37 22.77
C ALA A 33 27.88 8.75 21.40
N THR A 34 29.17 8.57 21.13
CA THR A 34 29.68 7.78 20.01
C THR A 34 29.60 6.31 20.40
N ASP A 35 28.82 5.53 19.68
CA ASP A 35 28.74 4.07 19.85
C ASP A 35 29.18 3.38 18.55
N GLU A 36 30.42 2.91 18.53
CA GLU A 36 30.93 1.91 17.60
C GLU A 36 30.56 0.53 18.15
N HIS A 37 29.58 -0.15 17.57
CA HIS A 37 29.39 -1.58 17.74
C HIS A 37 29.21 -2.27 16.39
N ALA A 38 30.29 -2.92 15.95
CA ALA A 38 30.29 -3.86 14.84
C ALA A 38 29.52 -5.12 15.26
N ALA A 39 28.32 -5.31 14.70
CA ALA A 39 27.51 -6.49 14.93
C ALA A 39 28.04 -7.69 14.12
N LYS A 40 28.45 -8.76 14.81
CA LYS A 40 28.63 -10.10 14.24
C LYS A 40 27.26 -10.70 13.92
N PRO A 41 27.07 -11.43 12.81
CA PRO A 41 25.83 -12.16 12.54
C PRO A 41 25.73 -13.34 13.53
N LEU A 42 24.74 -13.30 14.42
CA LEU A 42 24.35 -14.42 15.27
C LEU A 42 23.41 -15.32 14.45
N GLU A 43 23.80 -16.57 14.27
CA GLU A 43 22.88 -17.63 13.83
C GLU A 43 21.77 -17.77 14.87
N SER A 44 20.54 -17.51 14.44
CA SER A 44 19.39 -17.27 15.30
C SER A 44 18.67 -18.58 15.60
N GLU A 45 18.68 -18.99 16.87
CA GLU A 45 17.68 -19.94 17.40
C GLU A 45 16.30 -19.32 17.19
N ARG A 46 15.51 -19.88 16.26
CA ARG A 46 14.16 -19.40 15.95
C ARG A 46 13.21 -19.75 17.09
N THR A 47 13.15 -18.91 18.11
CA THR A 47 11.99 -18.89 19.02
C THR A 47 10.75 -18.58 18.18
N ALA A 48 9.65 -19.30 18.43
CA ALA A 48 8.38 -19.08 17.74
C ALA A 48 7.94 -17.61 17.89
N LEU A 49 8.14 -16.80 16.85
CA LEU A 49 7.75 -15.40 16.85
C LEU A 49 6.22 -15.34 16.72
N GLU A 50 5.55 -14.81 17.73
CA GLU A 50 4.13 -14.46 17.60
C GLU A 50 3.98 -13.33 16.56
N PRO A 51 2.98 -13.42 15.67
CA PRO A 51 2.76 -12.36 14.70
C PRO A 51 2.29 -11.09 15.38
N THR A 52 2.89 -9.96 14.98
CA THR A 52 2.34 -8.64 15.28
C THR A 52 1.23 -8.34 14.28
N ILE A 53 -0.01 -8.30 14.77
CA ILE A 53 -1.19 -8.00 13.94
C ILE A 53 -1.70 -6.62 14.31
N GLU A 54 -1.65 -5.69 13.37
CA GLU A 54 -2.01 -4.30 13.57
C GLU A 54 -3.20 -3.91 12.69
N GLY A 55 -4.28 -3.47 13.31
CA GLY A 55 -5.45 -2.95 12.59
C GLY A 55 -5.19 -1.54 12.08
N LEU A 56 -5.66 -1.22 10.88
CA LEU A 56 -5.55 0.12 10.29
C LEU A 56 -6.93 0.78 10.21
N ILE A 57 -7.02 1.99 10.76
CA ILE A 57 -8.17 2.90 10.62
C ILE A 57 -7.75 4.08 9.75
N LEU A 58 -8.56 4.41 8.75
CA LEU A 58 -8.27 5.55 7.87
C LEU A 58 -9.09 6.74 8.35
N GLY A 59 -8.41 7.72 8.93
CA GLY A 59 -8.97 9.03 9.20
C GLY A 59 -9.06 9.86 7.92
N HIS A 60 -9.03 11.18 8.10
CA HIS A 60 -9.06 12.08 6.95
C HIS A 60 -7.65 12.21 6.36
N LEU A 61 -7.37 11.40 5.35
CA LEU A 61 -6.10 11.42 4.64
C LEU A 61 -6.17 12.36 3.44
N PRO A 62 -5.05 13.02 3.08
CA PRO A 62 -4.98 13.69 1.80
C PRO A 62 -5.08 12.64 0.68
N VAL A 63 -5.75 12.94 -0.42
CA VAL A 63 -5.81 12.04 -1.60
C VAL A 63 -6.47 10.67 -1.29
N LEU A 64 -6.23 9.66 -2.13
CA LEU A 64 -6.72 8.28 -1.99
C LEU A 64 -6.10 7.61 -0.75
N GLY A 65 -6.88 7.42 0.32
CA GLY A 65 -6.42 6.83 1.57
C GLY A 65 -5.72 5.46 1.43
N SER A 66 -6.05 4.68 0.39
CA SER A 66 -5.42 3.37 0.11
C SER A 66 -3.94 3.47 -0.28
N ALA A 67 -3.49 4.58 -0.88
CA ALA A 67 -2.08 4.79 -1.20
C ALA A 67 -1.24 4.92 0.08
N TRP A 68 -1.77 5.60 1.09
CA TRP A 68 -1.10 5.81 2.37
C TRP A 68 -0.95 4.55 3.20
N VAL A 69 -1.87 3.58 3.06
CA VAL A 69 -1.71 2.25 3.69
C VAL A 69 -0.41 1.58 3.21
N THR A 70 -0.13 1.64 1.91
CA THR A 70 1.09 1.04 1.34
C THR A 70 2.35 1.82 1.77
N GLN A 71 2.25 3.15 1.88
CA GLN A 71 3.38 3.97 2.38
C GLN A 71 3.65 3.75 3.86
N TYR A 72 2.60 3.56 4.66
CA TYR A 72 2.74 3.20 6.06
C TYR A 72 3.39 1.83 6.23
N ALA A 73 2.92 0.83 5.47
CA ALA A 73 3.54 -0.50 5.42
C ALA A 73 5.02 -0.44 5.00
N LYS A 74 5.33 0.39 3.99
CA LYS A 74 6.70 0.62 3.54
C LYS A 74 7.56 1.24 4.64
N PHE A 75 7.06 2.25 5.34
CA PHE A 75 7.79 2.87 6.45
C PHE A 75 8.14 1.83 7.52
N ILE A 76 7.18 1.00 7.91
CA ILE A 76 7.40 -0.11 8.85
C ILE A 76 8.45 -1.08 8.29
N ALA A 77 8.30 -1.50 7.03
CA ALA A 77 9.23 -2.42 6.40
C ALA A 77 10.67 -1.87 6.37
N GLU A 78 10.84 -0.59 6.02
CA GLU A 78 12.14 0.08 5.98
C GLU A 78 12.74 0.24 7.39
N ARG A 79 11.92 0.61 8.38
CA ARG A 79 12.34 0.76 9.79
C ARG A 79 12.82 -0.57 10.36
N ASP A 80 12.04 -1.63 10.14
CA ASP A 80 12.26 -2.93 10.75
C ASP A 80 13.14 -3.84 9.89
N ARG A 81 13.50 -3.37 8.68
CA ARG A 81 14.26 -4.11 7.65
C ARG A 81 13.69 -5.51 7.39
N SER A 82 12.38 -5.61 7.44
CA SER A 82 11.62 -6.85 7.26
C SER A 82 10.42 -6.59 6.35
N ALA A 83 9.93 -7.63 5.69
CA ALA A 83 8.72 -7.50 4.89
C ALA A 83 7.51 -7.20 5.79
N VAL A 84 6.46 -6.59 5.25
CA VAL A 84 5.20 -6.31 5.96
C VAL A 84 4.05 -6.78 5.09
N ALA A 85 3.20 -7.65 5.64
CA ALA A 85 2.02 -8.13 4.94
C ALA A 85 0.85 -7.16 5.14
N ILE A 86 0.08 -6.90 4.08
CA ILE A 86 -1.16 -6.13 4.13
C ILE A 86 -2.31 -7.06 3.77
N LEU A 87 -3.17 -7.36 4.74
CA LEU A 87 -4.45 -8.05 4.54
C LEU A 87 -5.58 -7.03 4.46
N ARG A 88 -6.29 -7.00 3.33
CA ARG A 88 -7.46 -6.13 3.13
C ARG A 88 -8.72 -6.95 2.96
N LEU A 89 -9.80 -6.54 3.63
CA LEU A 89 -11.14 -7.09 3.46
C LEU A 89 -12.10 -6.00 3.02
N GLN A 90 -12.60 -6.09 1.79
CA GLN A 90 -13.48 -5.07 1.24
C GLN A 90 -14.47 -5.69 0.26
N GLY A 91 -15.77 -5.42 0.45
CA GLY A 91 -16.80 -5.85 -0.49
C GLY A 91 -16.82 -7.36 -0.75
N GLY A 92 -16.54 -8.17 0.28
CA GLY A 92 -16.47 -9.63 0.16
C GLY A 92 -15.23 -10.15 -0.57
N GLN A 93 -14.19 -9.32 -0.73
CA GLN A 93 -12.90 -9.73 -1.29
C GLN A 93 -11.79 -9.69 -0.23
N ALA A 94 -10.85 -10.64 -0.31
CA ALA A 94 -9.61 -10.66 0.44
C ALA A 94 -8.44 -10.35 -0.48
N TRP A 95 -7.64 -9.35 -0.10
CA TRP A 95 -6.40 -9.01 -0.79
C TRP A 95 -5.24 -9.19 0.18
N ILE A 96 -4.18 -9.85 -0.26
CA ILE A 96 -2.91 -9.95 0.46
C ILE A 96 -1.82 -9.39 -0.44
N ASP A 97 -1.16 -8.33 0.02
CA ASP A 97 0.05 -7.79 -0.60
C ASP A 97 1.22 -7.91 0.40
N LEU A 98 2.42 -8.15 -0.10
CA LEU A 98 3.66 -8.16 0.68
C LEU A 98 4.51 -6.96 0.30
N VAL A 99 4.79 -6.10 1.26
CA VAL A 99 5.63 -4.91 1.10
C VAL A 99 7.05 -5.23 1.55
N MET A 100 8.02 -5.08 0.65
CA MET A 100 9.42 -5.39 0.90
C MET A 100 10.23 -4.13 1.22
N PRO A 101 11.20 -4.18 2.14
CA PRO A 101 12.14 -3.08 2.34
C PRO A 101 13.03 -2.92 1.11
N ARG A 102 13.56 -1.71 0.92
CA ARG A 102 14.49 -1.44 -0.18
C ARG A 102 15.72 -2.32 -0.10
N GLY A 103 16.08 -2.91 -1.24
CA GLY A 103 17.27 -3.76 -1.38
C GLY A 103 17.07 -5.21 -0.91
N ALA A 104 15.87 -5.61 -0.47
CA ALA A 104 15.58 -7.01 -0.23
C ALA A 104 15.51 -7.80 -1.56
N ASP A 105 16.14 -8.98 -1.58
CA ASP A 105 16.01 -9.90 -2.70
C ASP A 105 14.57 -10.42 -2.78
N ARG A 106 13.96 -10.26 -3.96
CA ARG A 106 12.62 -10.80 -4.24
C ARG A 106 12.74 -12.31 -4.41
N ARG A 107 12.45 -13.08 -3.36
CA ARG A 107 12.36 -14.55 -3.44
C ARG A 107 10.98 -15.02 -3.87
N MET A 108 9.95 -14.23 -3.61
CA MET A 108 8.57 -14.58 -3.92
C MET A 108 8.13 -14.04 -5.28
N HIS A 109 7.41 -14.90 -6.00
CA HIS A 109 6.72 -14.56 -7.23
C HIS A 109 5.25 -14.35 -6.91
N SER A 110 4.69 -13.28 -7.45
CA SER A 110 3.26 -13.00 -7.36
C SER A 110 2.44 -14.11 -8.00
N ARG A 111 1.36 -14.50 -7.34
CA ARG A 111 0.44 -15.58 -7.77
C ARG A 111 -0.86 -15.07 -8.36
N ILE A 112 -0.95 -13.77 -8.62
CA ILE A 112 -2.15 -13.19 -9.20
C ILE A 112 -2.24 -13.62 -10.68
N GLY A 113 -3.08 -14.60 -11.01
CA GLY A 113 -3.41 -14.81 -12.42
C GLY A 113 -4.03 -16.11 -12.95
N SER A 114 -4.60 -17.05 -12.18
CA SER A 114 -5.01 -18.32 -12.84
C SER A 114 -6.33 -19.00 -12.47
N GLY A 115 -7.23 -18.43 -11.66
CA GLY A 115 -8.45 -19.17 -11.30
C GLY A 115 -9.68 -18.30 -11.03
N THR A 116 -10.67 -18.38 -11.91
CA THR A 116 -12.06 -18.06 -11.58
C THR A 116 -12.57 -19.15 -10.62
N GLY A 117 -12.33 -18.96 -9.31
CA GLY A 117 -12.74 -19.90 -8.26
C GLY A 117 -11.62 -20.18 -7.28
N VAL A 118 -11.20 -19.17 -6.53
CA VAL A 118 -10.23 -19.38 -5.46
C VAL A 118 -10.94 -20.03 -4.27
N SER A 119 -10.43 -21.17 -3.83
CA SER A 119 -10.95 -21.87 -2.65
C SER A 119 -10.34 -21.31 -1.36
N ASN A 120 -11.03 -21.44 -0.23
CA ASN A 120 -10.47 -21.09 1.09
C ASN A 120 -9.13 -21.81 1.40
N ALA A 121 -8.87 -22.96 0.77
CA ALA A 121 -7.61 -23.70 0.92
C ALA A 121 -6.42 -23.00 0.23
N GLU A 122 -6.68 -22.26 -0.85
CA GLU A 122 -5.65 -21.48 -1.52
C GLU A 122 -5.28 -20.25 -0.68
N LEU A 123 -6.28 -19.58 -0.08
CA LEU A 123 -6.05 -18.46 0.82
C LEU A 123 -5.25 -18.87 2.07
N SER A 124 -5.55 -20.01 2.69
CA SER A 124 -4.77 -20.50 3.83
C SER A 124 -3.33 -20.88 3.44
N THR A 125 -3.12 -21.36 2.22
CA THR A 125 -1.78 -21.63 1.66
C THR A 125 -1.01 -20.33 1.49
N VAL A 126 -1.60 -19.31 0.87
CA VAL A 126 -0.97 -17.99 0.70
C VAL A 126 -0.64 -17.35 2.06
N ILE A 127 -1.55 -17.42 3.04
CA ILE A 127 -1.29 -16.91 4.38
C ILE A 127 -0.09 -17.63 5.02
N SER A 128 0.01 -18.95 4.84
CA SER A 128 1.12 -19.72 5.40
C SER A 128 2.46 -19.39 4.73
N GLU A 129 2.46 -19.15 3.41
CA GLU A 129 3.64 -18.69 2.68
C GLU A 129 4.08 -17.30 3.15
N VAL A 130 3.15 -16.34 3.20
CA VAL A 130 3.44 -14.97 3.67
C VAL A 130 3.92 -14.96 5.12
N ALA A 131 3.37 -15.83 5.97
CA ALA A 131 3.83 -16.00 7.35
C ALA A 131 5.27 -16.51 7.46
N GLY A 132 5.80 -17.15 6.41
CA GLY A 132 7.22 -17.52 6.32
C GLY A 132 8.16 -16.35 6.03
N GLU A 133 7.66 -15.24 5.48
CA GLU A 133 8.45 -14.08 5.05
C GLU A 133 8.40 -12.90 6.01
N THR A 134 7.31 -12.77 6.77
CA THR A 134 7.13 -11.66 7.72
C THR A 134 6.46 -12.15 9.00
N ALA A 135 6.64 -11.41 10.10
CA ALA A 135 5.85 -11.54 11.32
C ALA A 135 4.90 -10.34 11.55
N HIS A 136 4.90 -9.33 10.67
CA HIS A 136 4.11 -8.11 10.81
C HIS A 136 3.00 -8.05 9.77
N TRP A 137 1.76 -8.09 10.26
CA TRP A 137 0.55 -7.99 9.47
C TRP A 137 -0.17 -6.67 9.75
N LEU A 138 -0.44 -5.94 8.68
CA LEU A 138 -1.36 -4.81 8.69
C LEU A 138 -2.71 -5.28 8.17
N VAL A 139 -3.76 -5.01 8.91
CA VAL A 139 -5.12 -5.47 8.61
C VAL A 139 -6.01 -4.28 8.37
N ARG A 140 -6.63 -4.24 7.19
CA ARG A 140 -7.56 -3.19 6.80
C ARG A 140 -8.89 -3.78 6.41
N VAL A 141 -9.97 -3.13 6.83
CA VAL A 141 -11.34 -3.42 6.40
C VAL A 141 -11.92 -2.20 5.70
N ASP A 142 -13.05 -2.35 5.03
CA ASP A 142 -13.82 -1.18 4.59
C ASP A 142 -14.37 -0.36 5.77
N GLU A 143 -14.84 0.85 5.49
CA GLU A 143 -15.37 1.78 6.50
C GLU A 143 -16.49 1.14 7.34
N THR A 144 -17.33 0.32 6.72
CA THR A 144 -18.42 -0.39 7.42
C THR A 144 -17.92 -1.46 8.38
N GLY A 145 -16.76 -2.06 8.11
CA GLY A 145 -16.14 -3.08 8.96
C GLY A 145 -15.25 -2.52 10.09
N GLU A 146 -14.92 -1.22 10.09
CA GLU A 146 -14.01 -0.64 11.10
C GLU A 146 -14.44 -0.87 12.55
N PRO A 147 -15.73 -0.73 12.93
CA PRO A 147 -16.16 -1.01 14.29
C PRO A 147 -15.89 -2.46 14.72
N ASP A 148 -15.99 -3.41 13.79
CA ASP A 148 -15.71 -4.83 14.06
C ASP A 148 -14.20 -5.10 14.15
N LEU A 149 -13.39 -4.44 13.32
CA LEU A 149 -11.92 -4.50 13.42
C LEU A 149 -11.46 -4.06 14.82
N VAL A 150 -11.99 -2.96 15.33
CA VAL A 150 -11.60 -2.41 16.65
C VAL A 150 -11.97 -3.34 17.80
N ARG A 151 -13.08 -4.07 17.67
CA ARG A 151 -13.53 -5.07 18.65
C ARG A 151 -12.87 -6.44 18.47
N THR A 152 -12.06 -6.63 17.44
CA THR A 152 -11.48 -7.93 17.13
C THR A 152 -10.37 -8.28 18.11
N ALA A 153 -10.52 -9.40 18.81
CA ALA A 153 -9.54 -9.88 19.77
C ALA A 153 -8.20 -10.26 19.10
N GLY A 154 -7.12 -10.02 19.84
CA GLY A 154 -5.75 -10.38 19.47
C GLY A 154 -5.10 -9.48 18.41
N LEU A 155 -5.60 -8.26 18.22
CA LEU A 155 -4.80 -7.20 17.63
C LEU A 155 -3.71 -6.79 18.63
N SER A 156 -2.47 -6.70 18.17
CA SER A 156 -1.35 -6.19 18.96
C SER A 156 -1.39 -4.66 19.05
N ALA A 157 -1.88 -4.02 17.98
CA ALA A 157 -1.99 -2.58 17.86
C ALA A 157 -3.16 -2.16 16.94
N LEU A 158 -3.56 -0.91 17.08
CA LEU A 158 -4.47 -0.22 16.17
C LEU A 158 -3.82 1.11 15.76
N ALA A 159 -3.56 1.29 14.47
CA ALA A 159 -3.01 2.53 13.93
C ALA A 159 -4.06 3.32 13.17
N MET A 160 -4.23 4.59 13.53
CA MET A 160 -5.04 5.54 12.77
C MET A 160 -4.15 6.38 11.86
N LEU A 161 -4.38 6.31 10.55
CA LEU A 161 -3.68 7.12 9.55
C LEU A 161 -4.49 8.38 9.25
N THR A 162 -3.87 9.56 9.34
CA THR A 162 -4.56 10.85 9.13
C THR A 162 -3.66 11.91 8.52
N GLY A 163 -4.24 12.95 7.94
CA GLY A 163 -3.53 14.15 7.48
C GLY A 163 -3.18 15.11 8.63
N ALA A 164 -2.46 16.17 8.31
CA ALA A 164 -2.02 17.17 9.30
C ALA A 164 -2.78 18.51 9.26
N ASP A 165 -3.79 18.66 8.39
CA ASP A 165 -4.63 19.85 8.39
C ASP A 165 -5.70 19.81 9.50
N ASP A 166 -6.25 20.97 9.85
CA ASP A 166 -7.22 21.08 10.95
C ASP A 166 -8.50 20.25 10.71
N PRO A 167 -9.09 20.20 9.49
CA PRO A 167 -10.18 19.27 9.19
C PRO A 167 -9.81 17.82 9.50
N ALA A 168 -8.60 17.40 9.15
CA ALA A 168 -8.14 16.04 9.40
C ALA A 168 -7.96 15.73 10.88
N VAL A 169 -7.37 16.67 11.63
CA VAL A 169 -7.24 16.57 13.09
C VAL A 169 -8.62 16.49 13.75
N LEU A 170 -9.59 17.31 13.33
CA LEU A 170 -10.97 17.28 13.84
C LEU A 170 -11.69 15.96 13.53
N ALA A 171 -11.56 15.47 12.30
CA ALA A 171 -12.15 14.19 11.90
C ALA A 171 -11.55 13.04 12.72
N SER A 172 -10.23 12.99 12.82
CA SER A 172 -9.50 12.00 13.62
C SER A 172 -9.86 12.04 15.11
N TYR A 173 -10.04 13.23 15.67
CA TYR A 173 -10.53 13.39 17.04
C TYR A 173 -11.90 12.70 17.24
N ARG A 174 -12.84 12.93 16.32
CA ARG A 174 -14.18 12.31 16.38
C ARG A 174 -14.08 10.80 16.24
N THR A 175 -13.24 10.32 15.33
CA THR A 175 -12.97 8.89 15.18
C THR A 175 -12.43 8.30 16.47
N ILE A 176 -11.38 8.89 17.07
CA ILE A 176 -10.83 8.45 18.36
C ILE A 176 -11.93 8.36 19.42
N LYS A 177 -12.74 9.40 19.59
CA LYS A 177 -13.83 9.42 20.56
C LYS A 177 -14.80 8.25 20.36
N ASN A 178 -15.27 8.06 19.13
CA ASN A 178 -16.21 6.99 18.79
C ASN A 178 -15.60 5.60 18.98
N LEU A 179 -14.29 5.44 18.71
CA LEU A 179 -13.57 4.19 18.93
C LEU A 179 -13.47 3.88 20.42
N CYS A 180 -13.19 4.88 21.27
CA CYS A 180 -13.08 4.71 22.72
C CYS A 180 -14.39 4.23 23.35
N GLU A 181 -15.54 4.67 22.84
CA GLU A 181 -16.86 4.23 23.34
C GLU A 181 -17.10 2.72 23.10
N GLY A 182 -16.39 2.11 22.14
CA GLY A 182 -16.54 0.69 21.79
C GLY A 182 -15.42 -0.24 22.27
N LEU A 183 -14.37 0.31 22.90
CA LEU A 183 -13.20 -0.45 23.33
C LEU A 183 -13.44 -1.10 24.71
N GLY A 184 -13.19 -2.41 24.82
CA GLY A 184 -13.26 -3.17 26.07
C GLY A 184 -12.01 -2.98 26.96
N GLU A 185 -11.84 -3.78 28.01
CA GLU A 185 -10.66 -3.68 28.89
C GLU A 185 -9.34 -4.05 28.18
N ASP A 186 -9.40 -4.97 27.22
CA ASP A 186 -8.28 -5.41 26.38
C ASP A 186 -8.07 -4.51 25.16
N VAL A 187 -7.79 -3.23 25.42
CA VAL A 187 -7.50 -2.25 24.37
C VAL A 187 -6.12 -2.54 23.76
N PRO A 188 -6.03 -2.75 22.42
CA PRO A 188 -4.74 -2.86 21.73
C PRO A 188 -3.97 -1.54 21.82
N THR A 189 -2.65 -1.58 21.63
CA THR A 189 -1.84 -0.35 21.61
C THR A 189 -2.33 0.58 20.51
N PHE A 190 -2.74 1.80 20.86
CA PHE A 190 -3.23 2.76 19.88
C PHE A 190 -2.09 3.65 19.37
N ARG A 191 -2.01 3.82 18.06
CA ARG A 191 -1.00 4.61 17.35
C ARG A 191 -1.63 5.61 16.42
N ILE A 192 -0.93 6.72 16.21
CA ILE A 192 -1.29 7.71 15.21
C ILE A 192 -0.21 7.75 14.14
N ALA A 193 -0.60 7.79 12.88
CA ALA A 193 0.29 8.02 11.77
C ALA A 193 -0.16 9.28 11.01
N VAL A 194 0.67 10.32 10.99
CA VAL A 194 0.38 11.56 10.27
C VAL A 194 1.06 11.52 8.90
N MET A 195 0.25 11.61 7.86
CA MET A 195 0.64 11.34 6.47
C MET A 195 0.52 12.60 5.60
N GLY A 196 1.44 12.77 4.65
CA GLY A 196 1.37 13.81 3.63
C GLY A 196 1.65 15.22 4.11
N ALA A 197 2.43 15.38 5.19
CA ALA A 197 2.81 16.68 5.73
C ALA A 197 4.29 16.75 6.09
N GLU A 198 4.84 17.96 6.04
CA GLU A 198 6.19 18.24 6.54
C GLU A 198 6.28 17.95 8.04
N ASP A 199 7.47 17.58 8.50
CA ASP A 199 7.71 17.00 9.84
C ASP A 199 7.18 17.87 10.99
N GLU A 200 7.35 19.19 10.89
CA GLU A 200 6.88 20.17 11.89
C GLU A 200 5.34 20.22 11.96
N LYS A 201 4.67 20.28 10.82
CA LYS A 201 3.20 20.27 10.75
C LYS A 201 2.64 18.93 11.23
N ALA A 202 3.31 17.83 10.85
CA ALA A 202 2.95 16.50 11.29
C ALA A 202 3.10 16.35 12.82
N ALA A 203 4.18 16.86 13.40
CA ALA A 203 4.41 16.89 14.85
C ALA A 203 3.32 17.67 15.59
N ALA A 204 2.93 18.84 15.07
CA ALA A 204 1.87 19.65 15.67
C ALA A 204 0.51 18.93 15.66
N ALA A 205 0.17 18.27 14.55
CA ALA A 205 -1.05 17.47 14.45
C ALA A 205 -1.01 16.25 15.38
N GLU A 206 0.11 15.54 15.43
CA GLU A 206 0.33 14.41 16.33
C GLU A 206 0.18 14.83 17.80
N ALA A 207 0.77 15.95 18.22
CA ALA A 207 0.67 16.45 19.58
C ALA A 207 -0.77 16.80 19.98
N LYS A 208 -1.53 17.44 19.07
CA LYS A 208 -2.96 17.74 19.26
C LYS A 208 -3.76 16.45 19.47
N LEU A 209 -3.58 15.47 18.58
CA LEU A 209 -4.31 14.20 18.66
C LEU A 209 -3.89 13.34 19.85
N SER A 210 -2.61 13.37 20.22
CA SER A 210 -2.07 12.69 21.40
C SER A 210 -2.67 13.24 22.69
N LYS A 211 -2.74 14.57 22.82
CA LYS A 211 -3.42 15.23 23.94
C LYS A 211 -4.90 14.84 23.99
N ALA A 212 -5.57 14.84 22.85
CA ALA A 212 -6.97 14.46 22.77
C ALA A 212 -7.22 13.01 23.17
N ALA A 213 -6.48 12.04 22.62
CA ALA A 213 -6.73 10.65 22.98
C ALA A 213 -6.27 10.33 24.40
N ALA A 214 -5.32 11.05 24.99
CA ALA A 214 -5.00 10.88 26.42
C ALA A 214 -6.21 11.19 27.35
N VAL A 215 -7.21 11.96 26.88
CA VAL A 215 -8.45 12.21 27.61
C VAL A 215 -9.41 11.00 27.53
N PHE A 216 -9.42 10.28 26.41
CA PHE A 216 -10.40 9.22 26.14
C PHE A 216 -9.84 7.80 26.30
N LEU A 217 -8.55 7.61 26.03
CA LEU A 217 -7.83 6.36 26.16
C LEU A 217 -7.10 6.35 27.50
N SER A 218 -7.53 5.45 28.40
CA SER A 218 -6.85 5.19 29.67
C SER A 218 -5.39 4.75 29.50
N LYS A 219 -5.06 4.19 28.33
CA LYS A 219 -3.69 3.87 27.91
C LYS A 219 -3.26 4.94 26.89
N GLY A 220 -2.18 5.66 27.18
CA GLY A 220 -1.66 6.70 26.29
C GLY A 220 -1.38 6.18 24.88
N ILE A 221 -1.29 7.10 23.91
CA ILE A 221 -0.94 6.76 22.52
C ILE A 221 0.58 6.53 22.44
N GLU A 222 0.99 5.49 21.73
CA GLU A 222 2.39 5.33 21.33
C GLU A 222 2.77 6.39 20.29
N THR A 223 4.00 6.91 20.37
CA THR A 223 4.48 8.02 19.55
C THR A 223 4.26 7.76 18.06
N GLY A 224 3.79 8.78 17.35
CA GLY A 224 3.26 8.65 16.03
C GLY A 224 4.30 8.51 14.93
N ILE A 225 3.92 7.81 13.87
CA ILE A 225 4.69 7.72 12.64
C ILE A 225 4.38 8.95 11.79
N ARG A 226 5.41 9.61 11.26
CA ARG A 226 5.26 10.80 10.41
C ARG A 226 5.84 10.51 9.03
N VAL A 227 4.99 10.52 8.00
CA VAL A 227 5.40 10.22 6.61
C VAL A 227 5.00 11.37 5.70
N GLY A 228 5.98 12.18 5.28
CA GLY A 228 5.69 13.41 4.53
C GLY A 228 5.37 13.21 3.04
N LYS A 229 5.89 12.15 2.40
CA LYS A 229 5.75 11.96 0.95
C LYS A 229 5.52 10.49 0.58
N ILE A 230 4.76 10.28 -0.48
CA ILE A 230 4.60 8.98 -1.13
C ILE A 230 5.88 8.70 -1.93
N GLY A 231 6.51 7.55 -1.70
CA GLY A 231 7.68 7.12 -2.46
C GLY A 231 7.48 5.73 -3.07
N ALA A 232 8.27 5.40 -4.10
CA ALA A 232 8.27 4.08 -4.71
C ALA A 232 8.48 2.96 -3.67
N CYS A 233 7.72 1.88 -3.80
CA CYS A 233 7.67 0.76 -2.87
C CYS A 233 7.69 -0.54 -3.67
N ALA A 234 8.50 -1.51 -3.25
CA ALA A 234 8.41 -2.86 -3.80
C ALA A 234 7.26 -3.59 -3.11
N THR A 235 6.17 -3.79 -3.84
CA THR A 235 5.00 -4.52 -3.35
C THR A 235 4.74 -5.71 -4.26
N VAL A 236 4.66 -6.90 -3.67
CA VAL A 236 4.33 -8.14 -4.37
C VAL A 236 2.90 -8.52 -4.00
N ALA A 237 2.03 -8.63 -4.98
CA ALA A 237 0.65 -8.96 -4.73
C ALA A 237 0.51 -10.49 -4.64
N MET A 238 0.09 -11.00 -3.49
CA MET A 238 0.12 -12.43 -3.17
C MET A 238 -1.23 -13.10 -3.44
N HIS A 239 -2.32 -12.40 -3.17
CA HIS A 239 -3.67 -12.93 -3.37
C HIS A 239 -4.68 -11.80 -3.59
N ARG A 240 -5.62 -12.00 -4.51
CA ARG A 240 -6.79 -11.14 -4.72
C ARG A 240 -7.95 -11.99 -5.20
N ALA A 241 -8.91 -12.27 -4.33
CA ALA A 241 -10.11 -13.02 -4.71
C ALA A 241 -11.30 -12.68 -3.80
N GLU A 242 -12.48 -13.15 -4.20
CA GLU A 242 -13.64 -13.20 -3.33
C GLU A 242 -13.40 -14.13 -2.13
N THR A 243 -13.98 -13.79 -0.99
CA THR A 243 -13.92 -14.59 0.22
C THR A 243 -15.24 -14.51 0.97
N SER A 244 -15.68 -15.64 1.52
CA SER A 244 -16.78 -15.69 2.47
C SER A 244 -16.31 -15.68 3.93
N LEU A 245 -14.98 -15.62 4.15
CA LEU A 245 -14.41 -15.65 5.49
C LEU A 245 -14.57 -14.30 6.17
N THR A 246 -14.88 -14.35 7.46
CA THR A 246 -14.93 -13.18 8.32
C THR A 246 -13.52 -12.77 8.76
N LEU A 247 -13.37 -11.51 9.21
CA LEU A 247 -12.11 -11.01 9.74
C LEU A 247 -11.55 -11.91 10.88
N PRO A 248 -12.32 -12.32 11.91
CA PRO A 248 -11.81 -13.22 12.95
C PRO A 248 -11.29 -14.57 12.41
N ALA A 249 -11.96 -15.13 11.39
CA ALA A 249 -11.52 -16.38 10.77
C ALA A 249 -10.16 -16.21 10.07
N LEU A 250 -9.97 -15.11 9.35
CA LEU A 250 -8.71 -14.80 8.67
C LEU A 250 -7.57 -14.55 9.67
N LEU A 251 -7.81 -13.81 10.75
CA LEU A 251 -6.80 -13.62 11.80
C LEU A 251 -6.46 -14.94 12.50
N GLY A 252 -7.44 -15.82 12.68
CA GLY A 252 -7.22 -17.19 13.15
C GLY A 252 -6.30 -17.99 12.21
N MET A 253 -6.47 -17.84 10.89
CA MET A 253 -5.58 -18.46 9.91
C MET A 253 -4.15 -17.89 9.98
N VAL A 254 -4.01 -16.56 10.09
CA VAL A 254 -2.71 -15.91 10.24
C VAL A 254 -1.99 -16.46 11.47
N ARG A 255 -2.60 -16.41 12.65
CA ARG A 255 -1.99 -16.93 13.89
C ARG A 255 -1.67 -18.42 13.81
N GLY A 256 -2.60 -19.21 13.26
CA GLY A 256 -2.42 -20.65 13.08
C GLY A 256 -1.23 -21.01 12.17
N ALA A 257 -0.89 -20.15 11.20
CA ALA A 257 0.30 -20.35 10.37
C ALA A 257 1.61 -20.26 11.19
N TYR A 258 1.72 -19.32 12.13
CA TYR A 258 2.89 -19.21 13.02
C TYR A 258 2.96 -20.34 14.04
N SER A 259 1.82 -20.78 14.57
CA SER A 259 1.79 -21.92 15.50
C SER A 259 2.25 -23.23 14.85
N ARG A 260 1.95 -23.45 13.56
CA ARG A 260 2.43 -24.62 12.80
C ARG A 260 3.91 -24.55 12.49
N SER A 261 4.39 -23.39 12.04
CA SER A 261 5.81 -23.15 11.75
C SER A 261 6.71 -23.42 12.96
N ALA A 262 6.21 -23.12 14.17
CA ALA A 262 6.92 -23.42 15.42
C ALA A 262 6.98 -24.92 15.78
N ALA A 263 6.00 -25.71 15.33
CA ALA A 263 5.83 -27.10 15.75
C ALA A 263 6.49 -28.11 14.80
N GLU A 264 6.81 -27.71 13.57
CA GLU A 264 7.40 -28.59 12.58
C GLU A 264 8.95 -28.47 12.63
N PRO A 265 9.67 -29.43 13.25
CA PRO A 265 11.12 -29.43 13.17
C PRO A 265 11.52 -29.56 11.70
N ALA A 266 12.43 -28.70 11.25
CA ALA A 266 12.93 -28.64 9.88
C ALA A 266 13.45 -30.01 9.43
N GLN A 267 12.57 -30.85 8.88
CA GLN A 267 12.95 -32.02 8.12
C GLN A 267 13.36 -31.50 6.75
N GLU A 268 14.68 -31.37 6.59
CA GLU A 268 15.34 -31.12 5.32
C GLU A 268 14.94 -32.24 4.36
N ALA A 269 13.93 -31.99 3.54
CA ALA A 269 13.43 -32.97 2.58
C ALA A 269 14.52 -33.21 1.52
N PRO A 270 14.87 -34.47 1.22
CA PRO A 270 15.78 -34.79 0.12
C PRO A 270 15.22 -34.24 -1.19
N VAL A 271 15.98 -33.36 -1.82
CA VAL A 271 15.66 -32.82 -3.14
C VAL A 271 15.78 -33.95 -4.17
N GLU A 272 14.66 -34.52 -4.60
CA GLU A 272 14.63 -35.42 -5.75
C GLU A 272 14.67 -34.61 -7.07
N PRO A 273 15.62 -34.86 -7.96
CA PRO A 273 15.68 -34.23 -9.27
C PRO A 273 14.81 -35.02 -10.26
N GLY A 274 13.64 -34.51 -10.60
CA GLY A 274 12.83 -35.14 -11.64
C GLY A 274 11.55 -34.40 -11.99
N ALA A 275 11.62 -33.44 -12.91
CA ALA A 275 10.45 -33.01 -13.66
C ALA A 275 10.81 -32.72 -15.13
N THR A 276 10.19 -33.50 -16.00
CA THR A 276 10.22 -33.44 -17.46
C THR A 276 9.55 -32.13 -17.95
N PRO A 277 9.99 -31.50 -19.05
CA PRO A 277 9.41 -30.25 -19.52
C PRO A 277 8.02 -30.48 -20.11
N GLU A 278 7.00 -29.80 -19.57
CA GLU A 278 5.69 -29.68 -20.19
C GLU A 278 5.75 -28.84 -21.47
N GLN A 279 5.12 -29.34 -22.54
CA GLN A 279 5.01 -28.66 -23.83
C GLN A 279 4.02 -27.48 -23.76
N PRO A 280 4.33 -26.33 -24.40
CA PRO A 280 3.45 -25.18 -24.36
C PRO A 280 2.23 -25.37 -25.26
N VAL A 281 1.05 -25.12 -24.69
CA VAL A 281 -0.23 -25.06 -25.39
C VAL A 281 -0.22 -23.85 -26.34
N LYS A 282 -0.33 -24.10 -27.65
CA LYS A 282 -0.41 -23.05 -28.68
C LYS A 282 -1.77 -22.35 -28.63
N GLY A 283 -1.87 -21.29 -27.83
CA GLY A 283 -2.95 -20.30 -27.94
C GLY A 283 -2.73 -19.41 -29.17
N GLY A 284 -3.72 -19.34 -30.05
CA GLY A 284 -3.68 -18.50 -31.24
C GLY A 284 -3.53 -17.01 -30.88
N VAL A 285 -2.46 -16.40 -31.35
CA VAL A 285 -2.20 -14.96 -31.23
C VAL A 285 -3.22 -14.23 -32.11
N ALA A 286 -4.23 -13.62 -31.49
CA ALA A 286 -5.06 -12.64 -32.16
C ALA A 286 -4.16 -11.48 -32.62
N GLY A 287 -4.16 -11.21 -33.93
CA GLY A 287 -3.28 -10.22 -34.53
C GLY A 287 -3.42 -8.86 -33.86
N ALA A 288 -2.29 -8.29 -33.42
CA ALA A 288 -2.21 -6.91 -32.99
C ALA A 288 -2.71 -6.01 -34.12
N GLY A 289 -3.88 -5.39 -33.93
CA GLY A 289 -4.36 -4.36 -34.83
C GLY A 289 -3.36 -3.20 -34.87
N PRO A 290 -3.23 -2.49 -36.01
CA PRO A 290 -2.35 -1.33 -36.09
C PRO A 290 -2.71 -0.35 -34.98
N ALA A 291 -1.70 0.11 -34.23
CA ALA A 291 -1.87 1.14 -33.21
C ALA A 291 -2.66 2.33 -33.80
N SER A 292 -3.65 2.81 -33.07
CA SER A 292 -4.40 4.00 -33.46
C SER A 292 -3.42 5.15 -33.69
N THR A 293 -3.63 5.95 -34.73
CA THR A 293 -2.82 7.14 -35.04
C THR A 293 -2.77 8.13 -33.86
N MET A 294 -3.78 8.08 -32.98
CA MET A 294 -3.82 8.84 -31.73
C MET A 294 -2.70 8.42 -30.76
N ASP A 295 -2.55 7.11 -30.52
CA ASP A 295 -1.66 6.56 -29.50
C ASP A 295 -0.19 6.95 -29.77
N SER A 296 0.22 6.84 -31.04
CA SER A 296 1.60 7.17 -31.45
C SER A 296 1.90 8.67 -31.37
N ALA A 297 0.93 9.53 -31.71
CA ALA A 297 1.12 10.97 -31.68
C ALA A 297 1.23 11.49 -30.23
N VAL A 298 0.41 10.97 -29.33
CA VAL A 298 0.42 11.35 -27.92
C VAL A 298 1.68 10.86 -27.21
N ALA A 299 2.08 9.60 -27.42
CA ALA A 299 3.32 9.07 -26.86
C ALA A 299 4.54 9.91 -27.33
N GLY A 300 4.57 10.30 -28.61
CA GLY A 300 5.63 11.16 -29.14
C GLY A 300 5.72 12.53 -28.46
N GLN A 301 4.60 13.14 -28.08
CA GLN A 301 4.58 14.42 -27.32
C GLN A 301 5.15 14.25 -25.90
N LEU A 302 5.04 13.05 -25.32
CA LEU A 302 5.62 12.70 -24.02
C LEU A 302 7.10 12.28 -24.12
N GLY A 303 7.68 12.28 -25.32
CA GLY A 303 9.04 11.75 -25.55
C GLY A 303 9.13 10.24 -25.41
N LEU A 304 8.01 9.52 -25.55
CA LEU A 304 7.92 8.07 -25.41
C LEU A 304 7.83 7.39 -26.78
N ALA A 305 8.53 6.27 -26.93
CA ALA A 305 8.45 5.42 -28.11
C ALA A 305 7.54 4.21 -27.83
N MET A 306 6.48 4.06 -28.63
CA MET A 306 5.50 2.99 -28.48
C MET A 306 6.12 1.62 -28.77
N LEU A 307 5.80 0.63 -27.93
CA LEU A 307 6.21 -0.75 -28.14
C LEU A 307 5.12 -1.51 -28.90
N ALA A 308 5.53 -2.44 -29.76
CA ALA A 308 4.59 -3.29 -30.50
C ALA A 308 3.90 -4.35 -29.61
N THR A 309 4.45 -4.59 -28.42
CA THR A 309 3.89 -5.54 -27.45
C THR A 309 2.74 -4.91 -26.68
N ALA A 310 1.67 -5.67 -26.47
CA ALA A 310 0.53 -5.29 -25.63
C ALA A 310 0.38 -6.26 -24.45
N CYS A 311 -0.24 -5.79 -23.36
CA CYS A 311 -0.67 -6.66 -22.29
C CYS A 311 -1.84 -7.54 -22.78
N PRO A 312 -1.76 -8.89 -22.67
CA PRO A 312 -2.79 -9.77 -23.18
C PRO A 312 -4.10 -9.69 -22.39
N TYR A 313 -4.04 -9.23 -21.14
CA TYR A 313 -5.20 -9.15 -20.24
C TYR A 313 -5.91 -7.80 -20.29
N VAL A 314 -5.22 -6.75 -20.74
CA VAL A 314 -5.70 -5.37 -20.68
C VAL A 314 -5.35 -4.66 -21.99
N ALA A 315 -6.18 -4.85 -23.01
CA ALA A 315 -5.94 -4.32 -24.36
C ALA A 315 -6.07 -2.79 -24.45
N SER A 316 -6.69 -2.15 -23.46
CA SER A 316 -6.82 -0.69 -23.32
C SER A 316 -5.49 0.00 -22.96
N VAL A 317 -4.56 -0.73 -22.32
CA VAL A 317 -3.26 -0.19 -21.93
C VAL A 317 -2.23 -0.39 -23.04
N ARG A 318 -1.49 0.66 -23.32
CA ARG A 318 -0.37 0.67 -24.24
C ARG A 318 0.96 0.68 -23.51
N LEU A 319 1.94 0.00 -24.07
CA LEU A 319 3.32 0.00 -23.58
C LEU A 319 4.16 0.97 -24.41
N ALA A 320 4.98 1.74 -23.72
CA ALA A 320 5.95 2.64 -24.34
C ALA A 320 7.28 2.61 -23.56
N CYS A 321 8.35 3.09 -24.17
CA CYS A 321 9.66 3.21 -23.55
C CYS A 321 10.16 4.64 -23.64
N ALA A 322 10.81 5.11 -22.58
CA ALA A 322 11.54 6.38 -22.60
C ALA A 322 12.98 6.18 -23.14
N PRO A 323 13.69 7.25 -23.49
CA PRO A 323 15.07 7.15 -24.01
C PRO A 323 16.08 6.52 -23.05
N ASP A 324 15.81 6.54 -21.74
CA ASP A 324 16.63 5.91 -20.71
C ASP A 324 16.40 4.39 -20.56
N GLY A 325 15.40 3.86 -21.27
CA GLY A 325 15.02 2.46 -21.26
C GLY A 325 13.97 2.10 -20.21
N SER A 326 13.42 3.06 -19.49
CA SER A 326 12.33 2.81 -18.54
C SER A 326 11.02 2.46 -19.27
N LEU A 327 10.22 1.59 -18.66
CA LEU A 327 8.92 1.16 -19.18
C LEU A 327 7.83 2.14 -18.73
N HIS A 328 6.97 2.52 -19.66
CA HIS A 328 5.82 3.38 -19.43
C HIS A 328 4.53 2.68 -19.89
N LEU A 329 3.48 2.81 -19.09
CA LEU A 329 2.15 2.29 -19.38
C LEU A 329 1.18 3.45 -19.56
N ILE A 330 0.42 3.44 -20.65
CA ILE A 330 -0.44 4.55 -21.04
C ILE A 330 -1.88 4.04 -21.18
N ALA A 331 -2.82 4.68 -20.51
CA ALA A 331 -4.26 4.43 -20.63
C ALA A 331 -5.05 5.72 -20.87
N LEU A 332 -6.19 5.61 -21.55
CA LEU A 332 -7.19 6.68 -21.66
C LEU A 332 -8.17 6.59 -20.48
N ALA A 333 -8.62 7.72 -19.96
CA ALA A 333 -9.65 7.82 -18.92
C ALA A 333 -11.08 7.57 -19.46
N ASP A 334 -11.25 6.57 -20.33
CA ASP A 334 -12.52 6.23 -21.00
C ASP A 334 -12.86 4.75 -20.73
N PRO A 335 -14.03 4.43 -20.13
CA PRO A 335 -15.13 5.33 -19.80
C PRO A 335 -14.97 6.13 -18.51
N THR A 336 -14.13 5.69 -17.56
CA THR A 336 -13.89 6.45 -16.32
C THR A 336 -12.42 6.41 -15.87
N PRO A 337 -11.93 7.41 -15.11
CA PRO A 337 -10.60 7.40 -14.53
C PRO A 337 -10.32 6.16 -13.66
N GLU A 338 -11.31 5.69 -12.90
CA GLU A 338 -11.17 4.51 -12.04
C GLU A 338 -10.93 3.24 -12.84
N SER A 339 -11.63 3.07 -13.98
CA SER A 339 -11.36 1.95 -14.88
C SER A 339 -9.96 2.01 -15.49
N ALA A 340 -9.50 3.21 -15.87
CA ALA A 340 -8.16 3.40 -16.43
C ALA A 340 -7.06 3.08 -15.40
N VAL A 341 -7.24 3.50 -14.15
CA VAL A 341 -6.31 3.18 -13.06
C VAL A 341 -6.28 1.68 -12.79
N ARG A 342 -7.44 1.02 -12.71
CA ARG A 342 -7.51 -0.44 -12.54
C ARG A 342 -6.77 -1.16 -13.66
N ASP A 343 -7.00 -0.73 -14.90
CA ASP A 343 -6.39 -1.31 -16.10
C ASP A 343 -4.87 -1.09 -16.12
N LEU A 344 -4.40 0.13 -15.79
CA LEU A 344 -2.98 0.45 -15.63
C LEU A 344 -2.31 -0.42 -14.57
N LEU A 345 -2.95 -0.61 -13.42
CA LEU A 345 -2.42 -1.47 -12.35
C LEU A 345 -2.36 -2.94 -12.76
N GLY A 346 -3.35 -3.44 -13.51
CA GLY A 346 -3.34 -4.78 -14.08
C GLY A 346 -2.20 -4.99 -15.08
N ALA A 347 -2.01 -4.04 -15.99
CA ALA A 347 -0.91 -4.06 -16.95
C ALA A 347 0.47 -3.91 -16.28
N ALA A 348 0.57 -3.12 -15.21
CA ALA A 348 1.78 -2.95 -14.43
C ALA A 348 2.20 -4.25 -13.76
N ALA A 349 1.27 -4.96 -13.11
CA ALA A 349 1.53 -6.26 -12.51
C ALA A 349 1.99 -7.28 -13.57
N TRP A 350 1.31 -7.32 -14.73
CA TRP A 350 1.72 -8.19 -15.83
C TRP A 350 3.14 -7.86 -16.32
N ALA A 351 3.46 -6.59 -16.53
CA ALA A 351 4.77 -6.17 -17.00
C ALA A 351 5.89 -6.47 -15.99
N ASP A 352 5.61 -6.35 -14.69
CA ASP A 352 6.56 -6.71 -13.63
C ASP A 352 6.89 -8.22 -13.68
N HIS A 353 5.87 -9.08 -13.79
CA HIS A 353 6.05 -10.53 -13.88
C HIS A 353 6.77 -10.98 -15.15
N HIS A 354 6.66 -10.21 -16.23
CA HIS A 354 7.23 -10.54 -17.54
C HIS A 354 8.40 -9.61 -17.91
N SER A 355 9.00 -8.94 -16.93
CA SER A 355 10.06 -7.95 -17.13
C SER A 355 11.23 -8.51 -17.94
N VAL A 356 11.74 -9.69 -17.59
CA VAL A 356 12.84 -10.37 -18.31
C VAL A 356 12.46 -10.67 -19.76
N LEU A 357 11.23 -11.11 -20.01
CA LEU A 357 10.75 -11.39 -21.36
C LEU A 357 10.58 -10.10 -22.17
N LEU A 358 10.03 -9.04 -21.56
CA LEU A 358 9.88 -7.73 -22.19
C LEU A 358 11.23 -7.14 -22.59
N GLU A 359 12.23 -7.22 -21.71
CA GLU A 359 13.61 -6.81 -22.02
C GLU A 359 14.22 -7.66 -23.13
N SER A 360 13.95 -8.98 -23.14
CA SER A 360 14.45 -9.87 -24.19
C SER A 360 13.82 -9.61 -25.55
N VAL A 361 12.55 -9.22 -25.59
CA VAL A 361 11.83 -8.86 -26.83
C VAL A 361 12.25 -7.46 -27.32
N HIS A 362 12.58 -6.56 -26.40
CA HIS A 362 12.95 -5.17 -26.69
C HIS A 362 14.35 -4.79 -26.15
N PRO A 363 15.43 -5.51 -26.51
CA PRO A 363 16.73 -5.37 -25.85
C PRO A 363 17.41 -4.02 -26.09
N ASN A 364 17.02 -3.31 -27.15
CA ASN A 364 17.52 -1.98 -27.47
C ASN A 364 16.72 -0.85 -26.84
N HIS A 365 15.54 -1.15 -26.27
CA HIS A 365 14.60 -0.14 -25.80
C HIS A 365 14.28 -0.24 -24.31
N LEU A 366 14.40 -1.41 -23.70
CA LEU A 366 14.02 -1.62 -22.30
C LEU A 366 15.20 -2.08 -21.47
N LYS A 367 15.35 -1.51 -20.26
CA LYS A 367 16.41 -1.86 -19.30
C LYS A 367 15.96 -1.69 -17.86
N GLY A 368 16.26 -2.68 -17.01
CA GLY A 368 16.11 -2.59 -15.57
C GLY A 368 14.65 -2.48 -15.09
N ILE A 369 13.69 -3.04 -15.85
CA ILE A 369 12.27 -3.01 -15.52
C ILE A 369 12.02 -3.61 -14.13
N GLU A 370 12.65 -4.75 -13.84
CA GLU A 370 12.49 -5.48 -12.57
C GLU A 370 12.81 -4.63 -11.32
N LYS A 371 13.72 -3.67 -11.45
CA LYS A 371 14.17 -2.83 -10.32
C LYS A 371 13.32 -1.59 -10.13
N ALA A 372 12.89 -0.95 -11.22
CA ALA A 372 12.23 0.34 -11.18
C ALA A 372 10.69 0.25 -11.23
N GLY A 373 10.16 -0.80 -11.87
CA GLY A 373 8.75 -0.91 -12.23
C GLY A 373 8.34 0.07 -13.34
N PRO A 374 7.14 -0.12 -13.93
CA PRO A 374 6.64 0.78 -14.96
C PRO A 374 6.13 2.11 -14.38
N THR A 375 6.32 3.20 -15.14
CA THR A 375 5.65 4.49 -14.88
C THR A 375 4.25 4.48 -15.48
N LEU A 376 3.25 4.91 -14.72
CA LEU A 376 1.85 4.91 -15.15
C LEU A 376 1.43 6.28 -15.67
N HIS A 377 0.83 6.32 -16.86
CA HIS A 377 0.32 7.51 -17.51
C HIS A 377 -1.16 7.34 -17.79
N MET A 378 -1.95 8.32 -17.36
CA MET A 378 -3.35 8.43 -17.72
C MET A 378 -3.56 9.68 -18.57
N LEU A 379 -4.27 9.51 -19.67
CA LEU A 379 -4.65 10.58 -20.58
C LEU A 379 -6.14 10.90 -20.40
N THR A 380 -6.48 12.17 -20.27
CA THR A 380 -7.86 12.63 -20.09
C THR A 380 -8.12 13.90 -20.91
N ASP A 381 -9.35 14.05 -21.39
CA ASP A 381 -9.89 15.31 -21.91
C ASP A 381 -10.77 16.03 -20.87
N ASP A 382 -11.01 15.41 -19.72
CA ASP A 382 -11.66 16.01 -18.56
C ASP A 382 -10.72 15.98 -17.32
N PRO A 383 -9.91 17.03 -17.11
CA PRO A 383 -8.99 17.07 -15.99
C PRO A 383 -9.73 17.14 -14.64
N LYS A 384 -11.00 17.54 -14.59
CA LYS A 384 -11.75 17.69 -13.34
C LYS A 384 -12.08 16.33 -12.72
N SER A 385 -12.50 15.35 -13.53
CA SER A 385 -12.76 13.99 -13.06
C SER A 385 -11.52 13.29 -12.52
N CYS A 386 -10.33 13.70 -12.96
CA CYS A 386 -9.05 13.10 -12.58
C CYS A 386 -8.35 13.80 -11.41
N ARG A 387 -9.00 14.79 -10.76
CA ARG A 387 -8.37 15.62 -9.72
C ARG A 387 -7.82 14.81 -8.54
N ASN A 388 -8.52 13.75 -8.15
CA ASN A 388 -8.11 12.82 -7.09
C ASN A 388 -6.84 12.02 -7.41
N LEU A 389 -6.40 12.00 -8.68
CA LEU A 389 -5.23 11.26 -9.14
C LEU A 389 -3.97 12.12 -9.24
N LEU A 390 -4.10 13.45 -9.19
CA LEU A 390 -2.96 14.37 -9.34
C LEU A 390 -1.92 14.21 -8.23
N ASP A 391 -2.32 13.78 -7.05
CA ASP A 391 -1.41 13.56 -5.92
C ASP A 391 -1.04 12.06 -5.75
N THR A 392 -1.21 11.25 -6.79
CA THR A 392 -0.87 9.81 -6.77
C THR A 392 0.41 9.54 -7.57
N GLY A 393 0.83 8.27 -7.63
CA GLY A 393 1.93 7.85 -8.51
C GLY A 393 1.58 7.77 -10.00
N VAL A 394 0.33 8.03 -10.39
CA VAL A 394 -0.11 8.06 -11.79
C VAL A 394 0.11 9.46 -12.36
N ARG A 395 0.85 9.55 -13.46
CA ARG A 395 1.04 10.82 -14.18
C ARG A 395 -0.18 11.11 -15.04
N VAL A 396 -0.83 12.24 -14.80
CA VAL A 396 -2.08 12.60 -15.48
C VAL A 396 -1.79 13.67 -16.52
N HIS A 397 -2.20 13.39 -17.75
CA HIS A 397 -1.97 14.24 -18.91
C HIS A 397 -3.30 14.69 -19.48
N PHE A 398 -3.48 16.01 -19.62
CA PHE A 398 -4.57 16.55 -20.42
C PHE A 398 -4.21 16.41 -21.90
N ALA A 399 -5.05 15.71 -22.67
CA ALA A 399 -4.82 15.49 -24.10
C ALA A 399 -6.04 15.91 -24.90
N MET A 400 -5.86 16.80 -25.87
CA MET A 400 -6.92 17.24 -26.78
C MET A 400 -6.40 17.45 -28.20
N ARG A 401 -7.31 17.45 -29.18
CA ARG A 401 -6.96 17.82 -30.56
C ARG A 401 -7.18 19.31 -30.80
N VAL A 402 -6.16 20.00 -31.31
CA VAL A 402 -6.20 21.38 -31.79
C VAL A 402 -5.70 21.40 -33.22
N ASP A 403 -6.51 21.89 -34.16
CA ASP A 403 -6.19 21.93 -35.60
C ASP A 403 -5.69 20.58 -36.17
N GLY A 404 -6.34 19.50 -35.73
CA GLY A 404 -6.03 18.13 -36.15
C GLY A 404 -4.78 17.52 -35.50
N ARG A 405 -4.02 18.29 -34.71
CA ARG A 405 -2.84 17.83 -33.96
C ARG A 405 -3.18 17.56 -32.50
N TRP A 406 -2.52 16.58 -31.90
CA TRP A 406 -2.63 16.33 -30.47
C TRP A 406 -1.76 17.32 -29.69
N VAL A 407 -2.37 17.94 -28.68
CA VAL A 407 -1.68 18.75 -27.67
C VAL A 407 -1.82 18.00 -26.35
N VAL A 408 -0.69 17.79 -25.68
CA VAL A 408 -0.61 17.07 -24.41
C VAL A 408 0.02 17.98 -23.38
N LYS A 409 -0.60 18.10 -22.21
CA LYS A 409 -0.11 18.92 -21.10
C LYS A 409 -0.10 18.09 -19.82
N ASP A 410 1.07 18.00 -19.20
CA ASP A 410 1.23 17.38 -17.89
C ASP A 410 0.47 18.17 -16.82
N LEU A 411 -0.23 17.46 -15.93
CA LEU A 411 -1.03 18.04 -14.85
C LEU A 411 -0.42 17.85 -13.46
N ASN A 412 0.54 16.94 -13.27
CA ASN A 412 1.17 16.67 -11.96
C ASN A 412 2.68 16.38 -11.99
#